data_AF-A0A2U1JRW0-F1
#
_entry.id   AF-A0A2U1JRW0-F1
#
_cell.length_a   1.000
_cell.length_b   1.000
_cell.length_c   1.000
_cell.angle_alpha   90.00
_cell.angle_beta   90.00
_cell.angle_gamma   90.00
#
_symmetry.space_group_name_H-M   'P 1'
#
loop_
_entity.id
_entity.type
_entity.pdbx_description
1 polymer ?
#
loop_
_entity_poly.entity_id
_entity_poly.type
_entity_poly.pdbx_seq_one_letter_code
_entity_poly.pdbx_strand_id
1 'polypeptide(L)'
;MNYNEFMRAVDKKLSTMSEMEKTEWIHNLARTKKEHERISFLNSLDEKQGYPAIADRKWIEDWCNKVENEEIYFECRGYEEYGESYWDSDYIYDYYDSFEIGKDLSTAFQVAEDLLFQKDYKQASELYDRLCRMTFNVLDTDTEEWDELGLEDIVEKELVDLDLKQIALHLMYTKYQVTEGEERTAALYQYLTWNMCENINVEEMLTVGPEELEGIGFFMEEWISFLKNTEGDRAGKLLLEACIFQGGISRLCETAREVSARHPVLYKYACEYLINDNKEPECEKIGLEAIRVLPENLMIRAEIAELTAMAAEQLEHPDIIKECYEAAFYADSTVNNYLRLFELPDYQNIVDKAAKYAKTLPENSIRGLNHNMKQMTVNHLSMEHKKIIRFFNGEFDYVYEACKNDKTTLGWSSCFKGIAIPLFILFLDKNKKITKAGQQLINGIAYRLGFIEEDDMESFLDLFLNWKEKVVLANEQYEKYIEWIKKEVDQRTEAVVGGGYRKSYYKAAALIAALGETLESNGKMNGKMVTIEHYKKLHSRKRAFKAEIEML
;
A
#
# COMPACT_ATOMS: atom_id res chain seq x y z
N MET A 1 26.48 -10.68 16.08
CA MET A 1 26.01 -11.46 17.24
C MET A 1 25.06 -10.56 17.97
N ASN A 2 23.76 -10.86 17.97
CA ASN A 2 22.78 -10.02 18.66
C ASN A 2 22.99 -10.10 20.19
N TYR A 3 22.37 -9.21 20.96
CA TYR A 3 22.59 -9.15 22.41
C TYR A 3 22.29 -10.48 23.11
N ASN A 4 21.21 -11.18 22.73
CA ASN A 4 20.86 -12.48 23.28
C ASN A 4 21.87 -13.59 22.94
N GLU A 5 22.38 -13.63 21.70
CA GLU A 5 23.46 -14.54 21.31
C GLU A 5 24.77 -14.23 22.05
N PHE A 6 25.06 -12.94 22.25
CA PHE A 6 26.22 -12.49 23.02
C PHE A 6 26.08 -12.92 24.48
N MET A 7 24.95 -12.63 25.13
CA MET A 7 24.70 -12.98 26.52
C MET A 7 24.67 -14.49 26.72
N ARG A 8 24.02 -15.27 25.84
CA ARG A 8 24.11 -16.74 25.89
C ARG A 8 25.53 -17.27 25.74
N ALA A 9 26.35 -16.64 24.89
CA ALA A 9 27.75 -17.03 24.74
C ALA A 9 28.59 -16.64 25.98
N VAL A 10 28.30 -15.49 26.60
CA VAL A 10 28.89 -15.04 27.86
C VAL A 10 28.51 -16.01 28.98
N ASP A 11 27.23 -16.31 29.16
CA ASP A 11 26.73 -17.22 30.20
C ASP A 11 27.30 -18.62 30.04
N LYS A 12 27.35 -19.12 28.80
CA LYS A 12 27.98 -20.41 28.50
C LYS A 12 29.46 -20.41 28.90
N LYS A 13 30.21 -19.35 28.62
CA LYS A 13 31.61 -19.22 29.06
C LYS A 13 31.72 -19.10 30.58
N LEU A 14 30.93 -18.24 31.21
CA LEU A 14 30.93 -18.03 32.66
C LEU A 14 30.55 -19.30 33.43
N SER A 15 29.63 -20.12 32.89
CA SER A 15 29.24 -21.41 33.49
C SER A 15 30.34 -22.46 33.45
N THR A 16 31.29 -22.34 32.51
CA THR A 16 32.46 -23.24 32.42
C THR A 16 33.65 -22.78 33.27
N MET A 17 33.61 -21.55 33.79
CA MET A 17 34.68 -20.98 34.63
C MET A 17 34.44 -21.31 36.10
N SER A 18 35.51 -21.69 36.79
CA SER A 18 35.56 -21.75 38.25
C SER A 18 35.50 -20.36 38.88
N GLU A 19 35.11 -20.27 40.16
CA GLU A 19 35.09 -19.01 40.92
C GLU A 19 36.47 -18.31 40.95
N MET A 20 37.55 -19.08 40.92
CA MET A 20 38.91 -18.57 40.85
C MET A 20 39.19 -17.90 39.50
N GLU A 21 38.78 -18.52 38.39
CA GLU A 21 38.94 -17.96 37.05
C GLU A 21 38.08 -16.70 36.85
N LYS A 22 36.87 -16.67 37.44
CA LYS A 22 36.02 -15.46 37.44
C LYS A 22 36.67 -14.31 38.20
N THR A 23 37.21 -14.59 39.39
CA THR A 23 37.95 -13.60 40.20
C THR A 23 39.18 -13.07 39.47
N GLU A 24 39.94 -13.96 38.83
CA GLU A 24 41.13 -13.60 38.06
C GLU A 24 40.79 -12.78 36.81
N TRP A 25 39.69 -13.11 36.14
CA TRP A 25 39.16 -12.33 35.02
C TRP A 25 38.80 -10.90 35.44
N ILE A 26 38.07 -10.73 36.56
CA ILE A 26 37.73 -9.41 37.11
C ILE A 26 39.01 -8.61 37.44
N HIS A 27 40.00 -9.24 38.09
CA HIS A 27 41.28 -8.59 38.38
C HIS A 27 42.04 -8.17 37.12
N ASN A 28 42.03 -9.00 36.08
CA ASN A 28 42.66 -8.67 34.81
C ASN A 28 41.94 -7.52 34.10
N LEU A 29 40.60 -7.46 34.20
CA LEU A 29 39.83 -6.32 33.71
C LEU A 29 40.13 -5.03 34.49
N ALA A 30 40.33 -5.13 35.81
CA ALA A 30 40.70 -4.00 36.65
C ALA A 30 42.07 -3.40 36.26
N ARG A 31 43.04 -4.26 35.93
CA ARG A 31 44.42 -3.86 35.57
C ARG A 31 44.52 -3.09 34.26
N THR A 32 43.52 -3.19 33.38
CA THR A 32 43.53 -2.50 32.08
C THR A 32 42.84 -1.14 32.11
N LYS A 33 42.24 -0.73 33.23
CA LYS A 33 41.53 0.55 33.37
C LYS A 33 42.49 1.73 33.53
N LYS A 34 42.21 2.79 32.75
CA LYS A 34 42.94 4.07 32.84
C LYS A 34 42.59 4.78 34.14
N GLU A 35 43.44 5.70 34.59
CA GLU A 35 43.34 6.31 35.92
C GLU A 35 41.98 6.99 36.20
N HIS A 36 41.38 7.64 35.20
CA HIS A 36 40.05 8.27 35.33
C HIS A 36 38.87 7.27 35.37
N GLU A 37 39.07 6.03 34.94
CA GLU A 37 38.02 4.99 34.88
C GLU A 37 38.03 4.08 36.13
N ARG A 38 39.07 4.17 36.96
CA ARG A 38 39.29 3.25 38.10
C ARG A 38 38.20 3.34 39.16
N ILE A 39 37.71 4.54 39.45
CA ILE A 39 36.64 4.76 40.43
C ILE A 39 35.32 4.18 39.91
N SER A 40 34.99 4.44 38.64
CA SER A 40 33.81 3.87 37.97
C SER A 40 33.85 2.33 37.96
N PHE A 41 35.01 1.74 37.61
CA PHE A 41 35.18 0.29 37.63
C PHE A 41 35.04 -0.29 39.05
N LEU A 42 35.63 0.35 40.06
CA LEU A 42 35.49 -0.11 41.45
C LEU A 42 34.03 -0.06 41.91
N ASN A 43 33.32 1.02 41.59
CA ASN A 43 31.89 1.17 41.90
C ASN A 43 31.03 0.15 41.15
N SER A 44 31.43 -0.30 39.96
CA SER A 44 30.70 -1.33 39.20
C SER A 44 30.76 -2.74 39.83
N LEU A 45 31.62 -2.96 40.83
CA LEU A 45 31.73 -4.23 41.56
C LEU A 45 30.74 -4.33 42.74
N ASP A 46 30.12 -3.23 43.15
CA ASP A 46 29.03 -3.24 44.13
C ASP A 46 27.71 -3.59 43.42
N GLU A 47 26.89 -4.47 44.02
CA GLU A 47 25.59 -4.95 43.48
C GLU A 47 24.60 -3.82 43.12
N LYS A 48 24.84 -2.60 43.60
CA LYS A 48 24.03 -1.42 43.31
C LYS A 48 24.90 -0.38 42.62
N GLN A 49 24.88 -0.38 41.30
CA GLN A 49 25.50 0.69 40.53
C GLN A 49 24.84 2.04 40.88
N GLY A 50 25.68 3.01 41.20
CA GLY A 50 25.27 4.36 41.54
C GLY A 50 24.94 5.20 40.30
N TYR A 51 23.64 5.28 40.03
CA TYR A 51 22.82 6.40 39.53
C TYR A 51 23.11 7.08 38.18
N PRO A 52 22.06 7.48 37.42
CA PRO A 52 22.08 8.74 36.68
C PRO A 52 22.06 9.89 37.70
N ALA A 53 22.90 10.90 37.54
CA ALA A 53 22.97 11.97 38.53
C ALA A 53 21.60 12.66 38.63
N ILE A 54 21.17 13.00 39.86
CA ILE A 54 20.03 13.91 40.09
C ILE A 54 20.15 15.19 39.21
N ALA A 55 21.38 15.56 38.87
CA ALA A 55 21.71 16.65 37.95
C ALA A 55 21.16 16.43 36.52
N ASP A 56 21.25 15.24 35.96
CA ASP A 56 20.82 14.94 34.59
C ASP A 56 19.29 14.99 34.50
N ARG A 57 18.59 14.47 35.51
CA ARG A 57 17.13 14.52 35.58
C ARG A 57 16.59 15.95 35.67
N LYS A 58 17.16 16.76 36.57
CA LYS A 58 16.73 18.14 36.72
C LYS A 58 16.99 18.94 35.44
N TRP A 59 18.13 18.69 34.78
CA TRP A 59 18.44 19.31 33.50
C TRP A 59 17.40 18.93 32.43
N ILE A 60 17.06 17.65 32.28
CA ILE A 60 16.02 17.21 31.32
C ILE A 60 14.68 17.87 31.62
N GLU A 61 14.25 17.86 32.89
CA GLU A 61 12.98 18.48 33.27
C GLU A 61 12.95 19.98 32.95
N ASP A 62 14.02 20.71 33.31
CA ASP A 62 14.16 22.13 33.00
C ASP A 62 14.22 22.37 31.48
N TRP A 63 14.88 21.49 30.72
CA TRP A 63 14.98 21.58 29.26
C TRP A 63 13.65 21.33 28.57
N CYS A 64 12.93 20.25 28.91
CA CYS A 64 11.61 19.98 28.37
C CYS A 64 10.64 21.14 28.65
N ASN A 65 10.70 21.73 29.85
CA ASN A 65 9.87 22.88 30.17
C ASN A 65 10.21 24.11 29.30
N LYS A 66 11.47 24.29 28.87
CA LYS A 66 11.84 25.37 27.95
C LYS A 66 11.27 25.15 26.54
N VAL A 67 11.29 23.91 26.05
CA VAL A 67 10.66 23.56 24.77
C VAL A 67 9.15 23.81 24.83
N GLU A 68 8.49 23.29 25.87
CA GLU A 68 7.03 23.38 26.07
C GLU A 68 6.55 24.82 26.30
N ASN A 69 7.37 25.70 26.90
CA ASN A 69 7.05 27.12 27.09
C ASN A 69 7.52 28.01 25.93
N GLU A 70 7.94 27.41 24.80
CA GLU A 70 8.37 28.14 23.59
C GLU A 70 9.62 29.02 23.82
N GLU A 71 10.40 28.76 24.87
CA GLU A 71 11.63 29.50 25.17
C GLU A 71 12.79 29.11 24.24
N ILE A 72 12.73 27.90 23.66
CA ILE A 72 13.65 27.38 22.65
C ILE A 72 12.84 26.77 21.50
N TYR A 73 13.27 27.03 20.27
CA TYR A 73 12.54 26.69 19.04
C TYR A 73 13.51 26.52 17.86
N PHE A 74 13.08 25.87 16.78
CA PHE A 74 13.83 25.85 15.52
C PHE A 74 13.48 27.07 14.67
N GLU A 75 14.35 27.42 13.73
CA GLU A 75 14.11 28.48 12.76
C GLU A 75 14.05 27.87 11.36
N CYS A 76 13.17 28.38 10.48
CA CYS A 76 13.16 27.98 9.07
C CYS A 76 13.09 29.17 8.12
N ARG A 77 13.47 28.92 6.86
CA ARG A 77 13.36 29.87 5.75
C ARG A 77 12.86 29.19 4.49
N GLY A 78 11.77 29.71 3.95
CA GLY A 78 11.19 29.24 2.70
C GLY A 78 11.79 29.93 1.48
N TYR A 79 12.12 29.16 0.44
CA TYR A 79 12.50 29.70 -0.86
C TYR A 79 11.95 28.85 -2.01
N GLU A 80 11.77 29.49 -3.16
CA GLU A 80 11.40 28.80 -4.39
C GLU A 80 12.64 28.19 -5.03
N GLU A 81 12.72 26.86 -5.10
CA GLU A 81 13.71 26.19 -5.95
C GLU A 81 13.11 25.96 -7.33
N TYR A 82 13.78 26.48 -8.36
CA TYR A 82 13.37 26.33 -9.76
C TYR A 82 14.08 25.13 -10.38
N GLY A 83 13.36 24.04 -10.62
CA GLY A 83 13.86 22.87 -11.34
C GLY A 83 14.12 23.11 -12.84
N GLU A 84 14.62 22.09 -13.56
CA GLU A 84 14.87 22.19 -15.02
C GLU A 84 13.59 22.32 -15.88
N SER A 85 12.42 22.10 -15.28
CA SER A 85 11.09 22.24 -15.89
C SER A 85 10.44 23.55 -15.45
N TYR A 86 9.92 24.32 -16.40
CA TYR A 86 9.22 25.62 -16.20
C TYR A 86 7.96 25.56 -15.30
N TRP A 87 7.61 24.37 -14.76
CA TRP A 87 6.45 24.09 -13.91
C TRP A 87 6.81 23.37 -12.59
N ASP A 88 8.09 23.07 -12.34
CA ASP A 88 8.58 22.48 -11.07
C ASP A 88 9.15 23.59 -10.20
N SER A 89 8.28 24.48 -9.68
CA SER A 89 8.64 25.32 -8.55
C SER A 89 8.15 24.62 -7.29
N ASP A 90 9.06 23.92 -6.61
CA ASP A 90 8.80 23.41 -5.28
C ASP A 90 9.26 24.47 -4.27
N TYR A 91 8.36 24.84 -3.35
CA TYR A 91 8.70 25.74 -2.24
C TYR A 91 9.38 24.90 -1.17
N ILE A 92 10.67 25.13 -0.95
CA ILE A 92 11.52 24.36 -0.05
C ILE A 92 11.82 25.17 1.19
N TYR A 93 11.96 24.49 2.32
CA TYR A 93 12.33 25.11 3.59
C TYR A 93 13.69 24.59 4.04
N ASP A 94 14.62 25.52 4.31
CA ASP A 94 15.83 25.21 5.07
C ASP A 94 15.53 25.38 6.56
N TYR A 95 15.92 24.41 7.38
CA TYR A 95 15.72 24.41 8.83
C TYR A 95 17.05 24.62 9.57
N TYR A 96 16.98 25.31 10.71
CA TYR A 96 18.13 25.68 11.52
C TYR A 96 17.88 25.44 13.01
N ASP A 97 18.87 24.82 13.67
CA ASP A 97 18.88 24.57 15.11
C ASP A 97 19.79 25.57 15.84
N SER A 98 19.29 26.80 16.02
CA SER A 98 20.01 27.88 16.69
C SER A 98 20.20 27.65 18.21
N PHE A 99 19.43 26.73 18.80
CA PHE A 99 19.41 26.47 20.25
C PHE A 99 20.06 25.13 20.64
N GLU A 100 20.64 24.39 19.69
CA GLU A 100 21.21 23.05 19.89
C GLU A 100 20.18 22.01 20.42
N ILE A 101 18.90 22.16 20.07
CA ILE A 101 17.79 21.29 20.47
C ILE A 101 18.08 19.84 20.08
N GLY A 102 18.58 19.60 18.86
CA GLY A 102 18.86 18.25 18.38
C GLY A 102 19.87 17.52 19.27
N LYS A 103 20.94 18.22 19.67
CA LYS A 103 21.98 17.68 20.55
C LYS A 103 21.47 17.41 21.96
N ASP A 104 20.67 18.32 22.51
CA ASP A 104 20.05 18.14 23.82
C ASP A 104 19.04 16.98 23.81
N LEU A 105 18.26 16.85 22.73
CA LEU A 105 17.32 15.75 22.53
C LEU A 105 18.03 14.39 22.44
N SER A 106 19.12 14.29 21.67
CA SER A 106 19.94 13.07 21.63
C SER A 106 20.50 12.73 23.02
N THR A 107 20.93 13.73 23.77
CA THR A 107 21.40 13.53 25.15
C THR A 107 20.28 13.03 26.06
N ALA A 108 19.07 13.58 25.94
CA ALA A 108 17.91 13.14 26.72
C ALA A 108 17.52 11.68 26.42
N PHE A 109 17.54 11.27 25.14
CA PHE A 109 17.32 9.87 24.76
C PHE A 109 18.44 8.93 25.25
N GLN A 110 19.70 9.39 25.28
CA GLN A 110 20.79 8.60 25.87
C GLN A 110 20.56 8.37 27.36
N VAL A 111 20.09 9.39 28.11
CA VAL A 111 19.75 9.22 29.53
C VAL A 111 18.59 8.22 29.71
N ALA A 112 17.59 8.25 28.82
CA ALA A 112 16.49 7.27 28.84
C ALA A 112 17.00 5.84 28.60
N GLU A 113 17.95 5.68 27.67
CA GLU A 113 18.60 4.40 27.38
C GLU A 113 19.43 3.91 28.59
N ASP A 114 20.22 4.80 29.19
CA ASP A 114 21.02 4.48 30.38
C ASP A 114 20.12 4.00 31.54
N LEU A 115 18.98 4.66 31.76
CA LEU A 115 17.97 4.25 32.74
C LEU A 115 17.42 2.84 32.44
N LEU A 116 17.13 2.55 31.17
CA LEU A 116 16.67 1.24 30.72
C LEU A 116 17.71 0.15 31.03
N PHE A 117 18.98 0.35 30.68
CA PHE A 117 20.03 -0.64 30.94
C PHE A 117 20.41 -0.77 32.43
N GLN A 118 20.09 0.25 33.22
CA GLN A 118 20.16 0.19 34.69
C GLN A 118 18.93 -0.48 35.33
N LYS A 119 17.95 -0.90 34.53
CA LYS A 119 16.71 -1.56 34.96
C LYS A 119 15.77 -0.64 35.74
N ASP A 120 15.93 0.69 35.62
CA ASP A 120 14.95 1.65 36.13
C ASP A 120 13.85 1.88 35.09
N TYR A 121 13.08 0.82 34.86
CA TYR A 121 12.08 0.78 33.78
C TYR A 121 10.99 1.84 33.94
N LYS A 122 10.65 2.18 35.19
CA LYS A 122 9.64 3.20 35.45
C LYS A 122 10.09 4.57 34.96
N GLN A 123 11.28 5.01 35.38
CA GLN A 123 11.79 6.31 34.96
C GLN A 123 12.12 6.33 33.47
N ALA A 124 12.68 5.24 32.93
CA ALA A 124 12.92 5.11 31.49
C ALA A 124 11.62 5.23 30.69
N SER A 125 10.56 4.53 31.09
CA SER A 125 9.26 4.55 30.40
C SER A 125 8.62 5.94 30.44
N GLU A 126 8.64 6.62 31.60
CA GLU A 126 8.12 7.99 31.75
C GLU A 126 8.88 8.98 30.86
N LEU A 127 10.22 8.85 30.79
CA LEU A 127 11.06 9.73 30.00
C LEU A 127 10.88 9.49 28.49
N TYR A 128 10.92 8.23 28.03
CA TYR A 128 10.66 7.91 26.62
C TYR A 128 9.27 8.40 26.19
N ASP A 129 8.21 8.15 26.98
CA ASP A 129 6.85 8.57 26.63
C ASP A 129 6.75 10.09 26.52
N ARG A 130 7.39 10.84 27.43
CA ARG A 130 7.44 12.31 27.35
C ARG A 130 8.17 12.76 26.08
N LEU A 131 9.40 12.32 25.88
CA LEU A 131 10.25 12.78 24.76
C LEU A 131 9.61 12.48 23.40
N CYS A 132 9.00 11.30 23.24
CA CYS A 132 8.34 10.94 21.98
C CYS A 132 7.04 11.73 21.70
N ARG A 133 6.41 12.30 22.73
CA ARG A 133 5.17 13.09 22.60
C ARG A 133 5.42 14.59 22.47
N MET A 134 6.65 15.05 22.68
CA MET A 134 6.98 16.46 22.58
C MET A 134 6.78 16.97 21.15
N THR A 135 6.21 18.15 21.04
CA THR A 135 6.20 18.96 19.81
C THR A 135 7.21 20.09 19.96
N PHE A 136 7.77 20.51 18.83
CA PHE A 136 8.83 21.51 18.79
C PHE A 136 8.41 22.62 17.85
N ASN A 137 8.37 23.84 18.39
CA ASN A 137 7.98 25.01 17.62
C ASN A 137 9.06 25.40 16.62
N VAL A 138 8.62 25.90 15.47
CA VAL A 138 9.46 26.40 14.39
C VAL A 138 8.99 27.78 13.98
N LEU A 139 9.90 28.76 14.00
CA LEU A 139 9.64 30.11 13.53
C LEU A 139 10.13 30.26 12.08
N ASP A 140 9.21 30.55 11.17
CA ASP A 140 9.58 31.01 9.83
C ASP A 140 10.06 32.47 9.92
N THR A 141 11.35 32.67 9.65
CA THR A 141 11.98 33.99 9.81
C THR A 141 11.64 34.98 8.69
N ASP A 142 11.04 34.53 7.59
CA ASP A 142 10.61 35.39 6.49
C ASP A 142 9.14 35.80 6.63
N THR A 143 8.28 34.91 7.13
CA THR A 143 6.83 35.17 7.30
C THR A 143 6.44 35.56 8.73
N GLU A 144 7.32 35.32 9.71
CA GLU A 144 7.04 35.45 11.16
C GLU A 144 5.91 34.52 11.65
N GLU A 145 5.63 33.44 10.90
CA GLU A 145 4.65 32.41 11.27
C GLU A 145 5.28 31.28 12.09
N TRP A 146 4.48 30.67 12.96
CA TRP A 146 4.89 29.55 13.81
C TRP A 146 4.26 28.25 13.33
N ASP A 147 5.05 27.18 13.28
CA ASP A 147 4.63 25.82 12.98
C ASP A 147 5.12 24.85 14.08
N GLU A 148 4.56 23.65 14.14
CA GLU A 148 4.92 22.61 15.11
C GLU A 148 5.43 21.35 14.40
N LEU A 149 6.59 20.85 14.84
CA LEU A 149 7.16 19.59 14.37
C LEU A 149 7.09 18.52 15.46
N GLY A 150 6.68 17.31 15.07
CA GLY A 150 6.84 16.13 15.91
C GLY A 150 8.27 15.58 15.85
N LEU A 151 8.54 14.56 16.66
CA LEU A 151 9.85 13.88 16.66
C LEU A 151 10.24 13.35 15.27
N GLU A 152 9.28 12.77 14.55
CA GLU A 152 9.48 12.20 13.21
C GLU A 152 9.87 13.28 12.19
N ASP A 153 9.19 14.42 12.24
CA ASP A 153 9.44 15.57 11.38
C ASP A 153 10.86 16.11 11.52
N ILE A 154 11.38 16.14 12.75
CA ILE A 154 12.71 16.67 13.07
C ILE A 154 13.80 15.75 12.53
N VAL A 155 13.58 14.42 12.59
CA VAL A 155 14.48 13.45 11.97
C VAL A 155 14.41 13.53 10.45
N GLU A 156 13.22 13.63 9.85
CA GLU A 156 13.05 13.75 8.40
C GLU A 156 13.73 15.02 7.85
N LYS A 157 13.68 16.12 8.60
CA LYS A 157 14.33 17.39 8.26
C LYS A 157 15.82 17.45 8.63
N GLU A 158 16.42 16.33 9.02
CA GLU A 158 17.83 16.19 9.38
C GLU A 158 18.30 17.13 10.51
N LEU A 159 17.37 17.58 11.37
CA LEU A 159 17.67 18.43 12.54
C LEU A 159 18.28 17.62 13.70
N VAL A 160 18.04 16.30 13.70
CA VAL A 160 18.63 15.36 14.65
C VAL A 160 18.84 13.99 14.02
N ASP A 161 19.91 13.30 14.39
CA ASP A 161 20.17 11.92 14.00
C ASP A 161 19.74 10.97 15.13
N LEU A 162 18.57 10.36 14.99
CA LEU A 162 17.99 9.42 15.96
C LEU A 162 17.48 8.17 15.26
N ASP A 163 17.77 7.01 15.86
CA ASP A 163 17.15 5.74 15.45
C ASP A 163 15.74 5.63 16.08
N LEU A 164 14.74 6.15 15.36
CA LEU A 164 13.34 6.13 15.79
C LEU A 164 12.83 4.71 16.05
N LYS A 165 13.30 3.73 15.28
CA LYS A 165 12.91 2.32 15.47
C LYS A 165 13.43 1.80 16.80
N GLN A 166 14.71 2.04 17.10
CA GLN A 166 15.31 1.64 18.39
C GLN A 166 14.62 2.33 19.57
N ILE A 167 14.34 3.63 19.45
CA ILE A 167 13.62 4.41 20.48
C ILE A 167 12.23 3.82 20.74
N ALA A 168 11.46 3.54 19.69
CA ALA A 168 10.14 2.94 19.81
C ALA A 168 10.18 1.55 20.48
N LEU A 169 11.17 0.72 20.15
CA LEU A 169 11.38 -0.58 20.78
C LEU A 169 11.73 -0.45 22.27
N HIS A 170 12.60 0.49 22.64
CA HIS A 170 12.92 0.79 24.04
C HIS A 170 11.73 1.31 24.84
N LEU A 171 10.93 2.20 24.25
CA LEU A 171 9.69 2.69 24.83
C LEU A 171 8.71 1.53 25.11
N MET A 172 8.49 0.66 24.12
CA MET A 172 7.59 -0.49 24.28
C MET A 172 8.11 -1.51 25.31
N TYR A 173 9.41 -1.81 25.27
CA TYR A 173 10.04 -2.72 26.24
C TYR A 173 9.92 -2.19 27.69
N THR A 174 10.25 -0.93 27.92
CA THR A 174 10.13 -0.32 29.25
C THR A 174 8.69 -0.24 29.70
N LYS A 175 7.75 0.07 28.80
CA LYS A 175 6.32 0.06 29.13
C LYS A 175 5.83 -1.33 29.52
N TYR A 176 6.27 -2.36 28.80
CA TYR A 176 5.94 -3.75 29.13
C TYR A 176 6.38 -4.11 30.55
N GLN A 177 7.59 -3.70 30.96
CA GLN A 177 8.14 -3.98 32.29
C GLN A 177 7.39 -3.27 33.44
N VAL A 178 6.73 -2.15 33.15
CA VAL A 178 6.09 -1.29 34.17
C VAL A 178 4.59 -1.55 34.33
N THR A 179 3.94 -2.08 33.29
CA THR A 179 2.48 -2.25 33.23
C THR A 179 2.11 -3.72 33.15
N GLU A 180 0.87 -4.07 33.52
CA GLU A 180 0.32 -5.43 33.42
C GLU A 180 -1.10 -5.41 32.84
N GLY A 181 -1.57 -6.56 32.35
CA GLY A 181 -2.95 -6.76 31.92
C GLY A 181 -3.44 -5.80 30.83
N GLU A 182 -4.67 -5.33 30.97
CA GLU A 182 -5.32 -4.43 30.00
C GLU A 182 -4.55 -3.12 29.81
N GLU A 183 -3.97 -2.56 30.87
CA GLU A 183 -3.18 -1.32 30.79
C GLU A 183 -1.98 -1.49 29.86
N ARG A 184 -1.28 -2.63 29.97
CA ARG A 184 -0.16 -2.96 29.09
C ARG A 184 -0.60 -3.04 27.63
N THR A 185 -1.66 -3.80 27.34
CA THR A 185 -2.15 -3.97 25.96
C THR A 185 -2.59 -2.63 25.35
N ALA A 186 -3.35 -1.82 26.08
CA ALA A 186 -3.82 -0.53 25.59
C ALA A 186 -2.67 0.44 25.30
N ALA A 187 -1.67 0.51 26.19
CA ALA A 187 -0.52 1.38 26.01
C ALA A 187 0.33 0.97 24.81
N LEU A 188 0.63 -0.33 24.66
CA LEU A 188 1.42 -0.83 23.54
C LEU A 188 0.70 -0.63 22.21
N TYR A 189 -0.62 -0.85 22.16
CA TYR A 189 -1.40 -0.56 20.95
C TYR A 189 -1.34 0.92 20.57
N GLN A 190 -1.47 1.82 21.55
CA GLN A 190 -1.35 3.25 21.30
C GLN A 190 0.00 3.60 20.64
N TYR A 191 1.11 3.06 21.15
CA TYR A 191 2.42 3.31 20.54
C TYR A 191 2.55 2.72 19.13
N LEU A 192 1.98 1.53 18.89
CA LEU A 192 2.01 0.89 17.56
C LEU A 192 1.12 1.57 16.51
N THR A 193 0.33 2.56 16.91
CA THR A 193 -0.39 3.46 15.99
C THR A 193 0.40 4.71 15.61
N TRP A 194 1.55 4.97 16.25
CA TRP A 194 2.44 6.04 15.85
C TRP A 194 3.15 5.68 14.54
N ASN A 195 3.43 6.69 13.71
CA ASN A 195 3.95 6.49 12.38
C ASN A 195 5.38 5.93 12.40
N MET A 196 6.22 6.34 13.37
CA MET A 196 7.52 5.72 13.63
C MET A 196 7.46 4.23 13.99
N CYS A 197 6.28 3.72 14.35
CA CYS A 197 6.04 2.32 14.68
C CYS A 197 5.33 1.53 13.57
N GLU A 198 5.10 2.10 12.38
CA GLU A 198 4.33 1.47 11.29
C GLU A 198 4.90 0.10 10.89
N ASN A 199 6.23 0.00 10.90
CA ASN A 199 7.00 -1.18 10.48
C ASN A 199 7.56 -2.00 11.65
N ILE A 200 7.06 -1.78 12.87
CA ILE A 200 7.48 -2.55 14.04
C ILE A 200 6.45 -3.64 14.36
N ASN A 201 6.96 -4.86 14.55
CA ASN A 201 6.21 -5.99 15.06
C ASN A 201 6.39 -6.12 16.58
N VAL A 202 5.35 -6.59 17.27
CA VAL A 202 5.37 -6.79 18.73
C VAL A 202 6.48 -7.75 19.16
N GLU A 203 6.83 -8.73 18.32
CA GLU A 203 7.90 -9.69 18.61
C GLU A 203 9.28 -9.05 18.71
N GLU A 204 9.53 -7.96 17.96
CA GLU A 204 10.84 -7.31 17.94
C GLU A 204 11.20 -6.76 19.32
N MET A 205 10.21 -6.24 20.07
CA MET A 205 10.44 -5.69 21.41
C MET A 205 10.87 -6.75 22.42
N LEU A 206 10.59 -8.04 22.17
CA LEU A 206 10.84 -9.12 23.12
C LEU A 206 12.34 -9.38 23.36
N THR A 207 13.22 -8.81 22.54
CA THR A 207 14.67 -9.12 22.54
C THR A 207 15.58 -7.91 22.71
N VAL A 208 15.02 -6.72 22.90
CA VAL A 208 15.77 -5.46 22.81
C VAL A 208 16.37 -5.03 24.15
N GLY A 209 15.75 -5.40 25.27
CA GLY A 209 16.21 -4.97 26.58
C GLY A 209 17.25 -5.87 27.25
N PRO A 210 17.75 -5.45 28.43
CA PRO A 210 18.80 -6.16 29.17
C PRO A 210 18.33 -7.47 29.83
N GLU A 211 17.02 -7.71 29.89
CA GLU A 211 16.42 -8.88 30.53
C GLU A 211 15.40 -9.55 29.62
N GLU A 212 15.24 -10.87 29.77
CA GLU A 212 14.15 -11.60 29.12
C GLU A 212 12.80 -11.14 29.72
N LEU A 213 11.82 -10.86 28.87
CA LEU A 213 10.49 -10.47 29.33
C LEU A 213 9.77 -11.65 29.98
N GLU A 214 9.24 -11.44 31.17
CA GLU A 214 8.43 -12.44 31.87
C GLU A 214 7.00 -12.46 31.33
N GLY A 215 6.35 -13.63 31.42
CA GLY A 215 4.91 -13.75 31.13
C GLY A 215 4.50 -13.58 29.68
N ILE A 216 5.43 -13.68 28.71
CA ILE A 216 5.15 -13.48 27.27
C ILE A 216 3.94 -14.31 26.80
N GLY A 217 3.87 -15.58 27.16
CA GLY A 217 2.76 -16.45 26.73
C GLY A 217 1.40 -16.01 27.26
N PHE A 218 1.34 -15.45 28.48
CA PHE A 218 0.11 -14.89 29.05
C PHE A 218 -0.24 -13.55 28.39
N PHE A 219 0.75 -12.67 28.22
CA PHE A 219 0.59 -11.41 27.51
C PHE A 219 0.08 -11.61 26.08
N MET A 220 0.59 -12.60 25.33
CA MET A 220 0.14 -12.83 23.96
C MET A 220 -1.33 -13.22 23.88
N GLU A 221 -1.86 -13.96 24.87
CA GLU A 221 -3.30 -14.26 24.93
C GLU A 221 -4.13 -13.01 25.27
N GLU A 222 -3.68 -12.18 26.20
CA GLU A 222 -4.31 -10.89 26.50
C GLU A 222 -4.29 -9.96 25.28
N TRP A 223 -3.17 -9.93 24.56
CA TRP A 223 -2.96 -9.13 23.37
C TRP A 223 -3.88 -9.56 22.23
N ILE A 224 -3.98 -10.87 21.97
CA ILE A 224 -4.96 -11.43 21.01
C ILE A 224 -6.38 -11.04 21.41
N SER A 225 -6.74 -11.19 22.69
CA SER A 225 -8.08 -10.83 23.20
C SER A 225 -8.40 -9.34 23.03
N PHE A 226 -7.43 -8.47 23.32
CA PHE A 226 -7.53 -7.03 23.10
C PHE A 226 -7.75 -6.71 21.62
N LEU A 227 -6.89 -7.21 20.73
CA LEU A 227 -6.94 -6.91 19.29
C LEU A 227 -8.19 -7.48 18.61
N LYS A 228 -8.69 -8.63 19.06
CA LYS A 228 -10.00 -9.17 18.63
C LYS A 228 -11.14 -8.18 18.85
N ASN A 229 -11.01 -7.29 19.84
CA ASN A 229 -12.02 -6.29 20.21
C ASN A 229 -11.72 -4.88 19.69
N THR A 230 -10.53 -4.64 19.15
CA THR A 230 -10.11 -3.36 18.59
C THR A 230 -10.43 -3.30 17.11
N GLU A 231 -10.99 -2.19 16.62
CA GLU A 231 -11.29 -2.00 15.20
C GLU A 231 -10.09 -1.44 14.43
N GLY A 232 -10.09 -1.66 13.12
CA GLY A 232 -9.16 -1.02 12.18
C GLY A 232 -8.10 -1.95 11.59
N ASP A 233 -7.56 -1.53 10.45
CA ASP A 233 -6.62 -2.33 9.66
C ASP A 233 -5.32 -2.65 10.41
N ARG A 234 -4.81 -1.68 11.20
CA ARG A 234 -3.63 -1.90 12.04
C ARG A 234 -3.86 -2.98 13.10
N ALA A 235 -5.04 -2.99 13.74
CA ALA A 235 -5.40 -4.04 14.68
C ALA A 235 -5.48 -5.41 14.00
N GLY A 236 -6.04 -5.49 12.79
CA GLY A 236 -6.06 -6.71 11.99
C GLY A 236 -4.66 -7.24 11.66
N LYS A 237 -3.73 -6.36 11.26
CA LYS A 237 -2.32 -6.72 10.98
C LYS A 237 -1.59 -7.21 12.24
N LEU A 238 -1.74 -6.50 13.36
CA LEU A 238 -1.14 -6.91 14.65
C LEU A 238 -1.74 -8.23 15.17
N LEU A 239 -3.02 -8.48 14.89
CA LEU A 239 -3.69 -9.72 15.29
C LEU A 239 -3.20 -10.91 14.48
N LEU A 240 -2.92 -10.71 13.18
CA LEU A 240 -2.22 -11.69 12.35
C LEU A 240 -0.89 -12.08 13.00
N GLU A 241 -0.02 -11.10 13.27
CA GLU A 241 1.30 -11.33 13.86
C GLU A 241 1.20 -12.12 15.18
N ALA A 242 0.32 -11.67 16.08
CA ALA A 242 0.11 -12.33 17.38
C ALA A 242 -0.39 -13.78 17.24
N CYS A 243 -1.30 -14.05 16.29
CA CYS A 243 -1.79 -15.41 16.05
C CYS A 243 -0.69 -16.33 15.52
N ILE A 244 0.12 -15.84 14.57
CA ILE A 244 1.23 -16.60 13.99
C ILE A 244 2.27 -16.92 15.07
N PHE A 245 2.63 -15.95 15.91
CA PHE A 245 3.56 -16.15 17.02
C PHE A 245 3.08 -17.24 18.00
N GLN A 246 1.82 -17.13 18.44
CA GLN A 246 1.31 -17.94 19.54
C GLN A 246 0.97 -19.38 19.14
N GLY A 247 0.45 -19.59 17.92
CA GLY A 247 -0.02 -20.92 17.49
C GLY A 247 0.01 -21.15 15.98
N GLY A 248 0.74 -20.31 15.25
CA GLY A 248 0.90 -20.43 13.80
C GLY A 248 -0.41 -20.27 13.04
N ILE A 249 -0.42 -20.83 11.82
CA ILE A 249 -1.55 -20.74 10.90
C ILE A 249 -2.86 -21.29 11.49
N SER A 250 -2.80 -22.34 12.32
CA SER A 250 -3.99 -22.91 12.96
C SER A 250 -4.71 -21.90 13.84
N ARG A 251 -3.95 -21.15 14.66
CA ARG A 251 -4.48 -20.11 15.55
C ARG A 251 -5.06 -18.93 14.77
N LEU A 252 -4.42 -18.55 13.65
CA LEU A 252 -4.93 -17.52 12.74
C LEU A 252 -6.28 -17.94 12.15
N CYS A 253 -6.38 -19.17 11.63
CA CYS A 253 -7.61 -19.71 11.05
C CYS A 253 -8.76 -19.80 12.06
N GLU A 254 -8.49 -20.19 13.30
CA GLU A 254 -9.48 -20.20 14.39
C GLU A 254 -9.96 -18.78 14.71
N THR A 255 -9.03 -17.84 14.84
CA THR A 255 -9.32 -16.43 15.16
C THR A 255 -10.11 -15.76 14.04
N ALA A 256 -9.75 -15.98 12.77
CA ALA A 256 -10.47 -15.47 11.61
C ALA A 256 -11.96 -15.86 11.63
N ARG A 257 -12.27 -17.09 12.04
CA ARG A 257 -13.67 -17.55 12.19
C ARG A 257 -14.39 -16.82 13.30
N GLU A 258 -13.74 -16.63 14.44
CA GLU A 258 -14.32 -16.01 15.63
C GLU A 258 -14.65 -14.52 15.41
N VAL A 259 -13.75 -13.77 14.77
CA VAL A 259 -13.87 -12.30 14.64
C VAL A 259 -14.15 -11.83 13.22
N SER A 260 -14.63 -12.71 12.34
CA SER A 260 -14.91 -12.43 10.93
C SER A 260 -15.73 -11.16 10.65
N ALA A 261 -16.64 -10.79 11.54
CA ALA A 261 -17.46 -9.58 11.41
C ALA A 261 -16.68 -8.27 11.64
N ARG A 262 -15.58 -8.32 12.40
CA ARG A 262 -14.75 -7.16 12.76
C ARG A 262 -13.43 -7.14 11.99
N HIS A 263 -12.83 -8.32 11.83
CA HIS A 263 -11.55 -8.52 11.16
C HIS A 263 -11.64 -9.51 9.99
N PRO A 264 -12.43 -9.22 8.94
CA PRO A 264 -12.55 -10.09 7.78
C PRO A 264 -11.21 -10.28 7.05
N VAL A 265 -10.27 -9.34 7.19
CA VAL A 265 -8.93 -9.41 6.60
C VAL A 265 -8.12 -10.63 7.06
N LEU A 266 -8.40 -11.18 8.25
CA LEU A 266 -7.67 -12.36 8.73
C LEU A 266 -7.89 -13.59 7.85
N TYR A 267 -9.04 -13.71 7.18
CA TYR A 267 -9.25 -14.77 6.19
C TYR A 267 -8.33 -14.62 5.00
N LYS A 268 -8.16 -13.39 4.50
CA LYS A 268 -7.23 -13.09 3.41
C LYS A 268 -5.81 -13.49 3.81
N TYR A 269 -5.34 -13.02 4.97
CA TYR A 269 -4.01 -13.36 5.46
C TYR A 269 -3.81 -14.86 5.66
N ALA A 270 -4.82 -15.58 6.12
CA ALA A 270 -4.76 -17.03 6.25
C ALA A 270 -4.61 -17.71 4.87
N CYS A 271 -5.39 -17.29 3.86
CA CYS A 271 -5.26 -17.80 2.50
C CYS A 271 -3.87 -17.51 1.90
N GLU A 272 -3.35 -16.30 2.05
CA GLU A 272 -2.00 -15.92 1.58
C GLU A 272 -0.92 -16.80 2.22
N TYR A 273 -0.98 -17.00 3.54
CA TYR A 273 -0.02 -17.84 4.26
C TYR A 273 -0.08 -19.30 3.79
N LEU A 274 -1.28 -19.84 3.55
CA LEU A 274 -1.48 -21.21 3.09
C LEU A 274 -0.99 -21.43 1.65
N ILE A 275 -1.24 -20.47 0.76
CA ILE A 275 -0.72 -20.51 -0.62
C ILE A 275 0.82 -20.49 -0.61
N ASN A 276 1.42 -19.60 0.18
CA ASN A 276 2.89 -19.49 0.28
C ASN A 276 3.54 -20.78 0.84
N ASP A 277 2.80 -21.56 1.64
CA ASP A 277 3.26 -22.83 2.20
C ASP A 277 2.84 -24.05 1.34
N ASN A 278 2.31 -23.83 0.13
CA ASN A 278 1.81 -24.85 -0.80
C ASN A 278 0.75 -25.77 -0.13
N LYS A 279 -0.22 -25.15 0.55
CA LYS A 279 -1.35 -25.80 1.24
C LYS A 279 -2.66 -25.39 0.60
N GLU A 280 -2.79 -25.67 -0.69
CA GLU A 280 -3.96 -25.35 -1.50
C GLU A 280 -5.25 -25.96 -0.93
N PRO A 281 -5.31 -27.23 -0.47
CA PRO A 281 -6.54 -27.81 0.09
C PRO A 281 -7.05 -27.06 1.33
N GLU A 282 -6.14 -26.64 2.21
CA GLU A 282 -6.49 -25.85 3.39
C GLU A 282 -6.93 -24.43 3.02
N CYS A 283 -6.26 -23.80 2.04
CA CYS A 283 -6.64 -22.49 1.51
C CYS A 283 -8.04 -22.52 0.91
N GLU A 284 -8.32 -23.52 0.05
CA GLU A 284 -9.63 -23.71 -0.58
C GLU A 284 -10.73 -23.82 0.49
N LYS A 285 -10.49 -24.64 1.51
CA LYS A 285 -11.45 -24.85 2.60
C LYS A 285 -11.75 -23.57 3.36
N ILE A 286 -10.73 -22.86 3.84
CA ILE A 286 -10.96 -21.66 4.66
C ILE A 286 -11.50 -20.49 3.82
N GLY A 287 -11.08 -20.39 2.57
CA GLY A 287 -11.58 -19.42 1.62
C GLY A 287 -13.07 -19.60 1.32
N LEU A 288 -13.51 -20.83 1.07
CA LEU A 288 -14.94 -21.15 0.92
C LEU A 288 -15.75 -20.88 2.19
N GLU A 289 -15.20 -21.14 3.37
CA GLU A 289 -15.82 -20.76 4.64
C GLU A 289 -16.02 -19.23 4.71
N ALA A 290 -15.00 -18.44 4.35
CA ALA A 290 -15.07 -16.99 4.32
C ALA A 290 -16.12 -16.47 3.32
N ILE A 291 -16.15 -17.02 2.09
CA ILE A 291 -17.12 -16.65 1.05
C ILE A 291 -18.57 -16.84 1.53
N ARG A 292 -18.82 -17.85 2.37
CA ARG A 292 -20.16 -18.19 2.90
C ARG A 292 -20.57 -17.34 4.11
N VAL A 293 -19.60 -16.88 4.91
CA VAL A 293 -19.87 -16.17 6.17
C VAL A 293 -19.82 -14.65 5.99
N LEU A 294 -18.93 -14.15 5.13
CA LEU A 294 -18.74 -12.71 4.94
C LEU A 294 -19.88 -12.07 4.12
N PRO A 295 -20.22 -10.79 4.38
CA PRO A 295 -21.21 -10.07 3.59
C PRO A 295 -20.87 -10.05 2.09
N GLU A 296 -21.88 -10.25 1.25
CA GLU A 296 -21.69 -10.41 -0.20
C GLU A 296 -21.06 -9.20 -0.88
N ASN A 297 -21.33 -8.00 -0.37
CA ASN A 297 -20.85 -6.72 -0.91
C ASN A 297 -19.54 -6.23 -0.25
N LEU A 298 -18.87 -7.04 0.56
CA LEU A 298 -17.63 -6.63 1.23
C LEU A 298 -16.43 -6.85 0.29
N MET A 299 -15.67 -5.81 -0.06
CA MET A 299 -14.64 -5.90 -1.11
C MET A 299 -13.53 -6.92 -0.79
N ILE A 300 -13.12 -7.06 0.48
CA ILE A 300 -12.10 -8.05 0.90
C ILE A 300 -12.51 -9.49 0.58
N ARG A 301 -13.81 -9.77 0.46
CA ARG A 301 -14.35 -11.08 0.06
C ARG A 301 -13.94 -11.43 -1.38
N ALA A 302 -13.72 -10.43 -2.25
CA ALA A 302 -13.23 -10.66 -3.60
C ALA A 302 -11.78 -11.12 -3.61
N GLU A 303 -10.92 -10.48 -2.81
CA GLU A 303 -9.51 -10.87 -2.66
C GLU A 303 -9.39 -12.30 -2.08
N ILE A 304 -10.22 -12.64 -1.09
CA ILE A 304 -10.27 -14.00 -0.55
C ILE A 304 -10.74 -15.00 -1.62
N ALA A 305 -11.77 -14.64 -2.39
CA ALA A 305 -12.28 -15.50 -3.46
C ALA A 305 -11.25 -15.72 -4.58
N GLU A 306 -10.43 -14.72 -4.90
CA GLU A 306 -9.33 -14.85 -5.85
C GLU A 306 -8.25 -15.83 -5.36
N LEU A 307 -7.78 -15.69 -4.12
CA LEU A 307 -6.84 -16.63 -3.52
C LEU A 307 -7.43 -18.06 -3.47
N THR A 308 -8.72 -18.17 -3.18
CA THR A 308 -9.44 -19.45 -3.18
C THR A 308 -9.53 -20.05 -4.58
N ALA A 309 -9.76 -19.24 -5.62
CA ALA A 309 -9.76 -19.68 -7.00
C ALA A 309 -8.38 -20.17 -7.44
N MET A 310 -7.31 -19.48 -7.07
CA MET A 310 -5.93 -19.92 -7.34
C MET A 310 -5.64 -21.30 -6.73
N ALA A 311 -6.07 -21.53 -5.50
CA ALA A 311 -5.96 -22.85 -4.87
C ALA A 311 -6.79 -23.91 -5.62
N ALA A 312 -8.03 -23.59 -5.98
CA ALA A 312 -8.92 -24.49 -6.70
C ALA A 312 -8.45 -24.81 -8.13
N GLU A 313 -7.77 -23.88 -8.80
CA GLU A 313 -7.11 -24.09 -10.10
C GLU A 313 -6.02 -25.15 -10.00
N GLN A 314 -5.17 -25.07 -8.98
CA GLN A 314 -4.13 -26.08 -8.74
C GLN A 314 -4.70 -27.46 -8.38
N LEU A 315 -5.86 -27.49 -7.73
CA LEU A 315 -6.57 -28.71 -7.36
C LEU A 315 -7.48 -29.26 -8.47
N GLU A 316 -7.58 -28.56 -9.61
CA GLU A 316 -8.47 -28.91 -10.72
C GLU A 316 -9.96 -29.01 -10.31
N HIS A 317 -10.44 -28.05 -9.49
CA HIS A 317 -11.81 -28.00 -8.97
C HIS A 317 -12.67 -26.91 -9.66
N PRO A 318 -13.20 -27.14 -10.89
CA PRO A 318 -13.87 -26.11 -11.70
C PRO A 318 -15.17 -25.56 -11.08
N ASP A 319 -15.88 -26.36 -10.30
CA ASP A 319 -17.10 -25.92 -9.62
C ASP A 319 -16.80 -24.86 -8.53
N ILE A 320 -15.64 -24.97 -7.90
CA ILE A 320 -15.18 -24.02 -6.87
C ILE A 320 -14.67 -22.74 -7.53
N ILE A 321 -13.93 -22.85 -8.64
CA ILE A 321 -13.51 -21.68 -9.44
C ILE A 321 -14.74 -20.85 -9.85
N LYS A 322 -15.82 -21.52 -10.27
CA LYS A 322 -17.10 -20.87 -10.57
C LYS A 322 -17.68 -20.12 -9.35
N GLU A 323 -17.77 -20.78 -8.20
CA GLU A 323 -18.26 -20.16 -6.96
C GLU A 323 -17.42 -18.92 -6.58
N CYS A 324 -16.10 -19.02 -6.71
CA CYS A 324 -15.16 -17.94 -6.43
C CYS A 324 -15.29 -16.75 -7.39
N TYR A 325 -15.36 -16.98 -8.71
CA TYR A 325 -15.49 -15.90 -9.68
C TYR A 325 -16.82 -15.13 -9.52
N GLU A 326 -17.91 -15.85 -9.26
CA GLU A 326 -19.19 -15.21 -8.93
C GLU A 326 -19.07 -14.40 -7.62
N ALA A 327 -18.53 -15.00 -6.55
CA ALA A 327 -18.34 -14.31 -5.27
C ALA A 327 -17.46 -13.05 -5.39
N ALA A 328 -16.39 -13.13 -6.16
CA ALA A 328 -15.48 -12.01 -6.40
C ALA A 328 -16.16 -10.84 -7.08
N PHE A 329 -16.98 -11.11 -8.11
CA PHE A 329 -17.71 -10.05 -8.80
C PHE A 329 -18.76 -9.36 -7.91
N TYR A 330 -19.52 -10.10 -7.11
CA TYR A 330 -20.53 -9.49 -6.24
C TYR A 330 -19.91 -8.70 -5.07
N ALA A 331 -18.72 -9.10 -4.63
CA ALA A 331 -17.92 -8.42 -3.61
C ALA A 331 -17.17 -7.18 -4.13
N ASP A 332 -16.57 -7.27 -5.31
CA ASP A 332 -15.90 -6.14 -5.98
C ASP A 332 -16.18 -6.21 -7.50
N SER A 333 -17.10 -5.37 -7.98
CA SER A 333 -17.62 -5.43 -9.35
C SER A 333 -16.71 -4.73 -10.37
N THR A 334 -15.41 -4.98 -10.29
CA THR A 334 -14.43 -4.49 -11.26
C THR A 334 -14.67 -5.08 -12.66
N VAL A 335 -14.08 -4.44 -13.68
CA VAL A 335 -14.13 -4.96 -15.06
C VAL A 335 -13.40 -6.31 -15.15
N ASN A 336 -12.33 -6.51 -14.39
CA ASN A 336 -11.60 -7.77 -14.35
C ASN A 336 -12.51 -8.91 -13.87
N ASN A 337 -13.12 -8.73 -12.69
CA ASN A 337 -14.04 -9.72 -12.12
C ASN A 337 -15.24 -9.97 -13.03
N TYR A 338 -15.72 -8.95 -13.74
CA TYR A 338 -16.80 -9.13 -14.71
C TYR A 338 -16.38 -9.96 -15.93
N LEU A 339 -15.18 -9.71 -16.47
CA LEU A 339 -14.67 -10.43 -17.64
C LEU A 339 -14.34 -11.89 -17.33
N ARG A 340 -13.82 -12.19 -16.13
CA ARG A 340 -13.57 -13.56 -15.66
C ARG A 340 -14.83 -14.44 -15.71
N LEU A 341 -16.01 -13.86 -15.48
CA LEU A 341 -17.28 -14.59 -15.59
C LEU A 341 -17.52 -15.19 -16.99
N PHE A 342 -16.92 -14.62 -18.04
CA PHE A 342 -17.02 -15.18 -19.39
C PHE A 342 -16.29 -16.52 -19.53
N GLU A 343 -15.29 -16.83 -18.70
CA GLU A 343 -14.55 -18.10 -18.74
C GLU A 343 -15.39 -19.30 -18.30
N LEU A 344 -16.49 -19.05 -17.58
CA LEU A 344 -17.37 -20.07 -17.05
C LEU A 344 -18.21 -20.74 -18.16
N PRO A 345 -18.48 -22.07 -18.09
CA PRO A 345 -19.27 -22.77 -19.11
C PRO A 345 -20.69 -22.21 -19.33
N ASP A 346 -21.35 -21.72 -18.27
CA ASP A 346 -22.72 -21.17 -18.29
C ASP A 346 -22.76 -19.63 -18.25
N TYR A 347 -21.71 -18.96 -18.77
CA TYR A 347 -21.50 -17.52 -18.56
C TYR A 347 -22.71 -16.64 -18.93
N GLN A 348 -23.49 -16.98 -19.95
CA GLN A 348 -24.55 -16.09 -20.49
C GLN A 348 -25.55 -15.63 -19.42
N ASN A 349 -26.05 -16.55 -18.58
CA ASN A 349 -26.98 -16.20 -17.51
C ASN A 349 -26.29 -15.46 -16.36
N ILE A 350 -25.01 -15.79 -16.11
CA ILE A 350 -24.21 -15.22 -15.03
C ILE A 350 -23.88 -13.75 -15.33
N VAL A 351 -23.35 -13.46 -16.52
CA VAL A 351 -22.97 -12.10 -16.95
C VAL A 351 -24.18 -11.17 -17.03
N ASP A 352 -25.34 -11.66 -17.50
CA ASP A 352 -26.56 -10.87 -17.56
C ASP A 352 -27.09 -10.48 -16.15
N LYS A 353 -26.98 -11.38 -15.18
CA LYS A 353 -27.33 -11.09 -13.78
C LYS A 353 -26.31 -10.12 -13.17
N ALA A 354 -25.03 -10.37 -13.38
CA ALA A 354 -23.92 -9.54 -12.93
C ALA A 354 -24.04 -8.10 -13.45
N ALA A 355 -24.35 -7.91 -14.74
CA ALA A 355 -24.56 -6.60 -15.34
C ALA A 355 -25.78 -5.86 -14.77
N LYS A 356 -26.86 -6.58 -14.41
CA LYS A 356 -28.02 -5.99 -13.71
C LYS A 356 -27.63 -5.55 -12.31
N TYR A 357 -26.90 -6.37 -11.56
CA TYR A 357 -26.39 -6.02 -10.24
C TYR A 357 -25.49 -4.77 -10.27
N ALA A 358 -24.53 -4.71 -11.20
CA ALA A 358 -23.62 -3.57 -11.35
C ALA A 358 -24.35 -2.23 -11.54
N LYS A 359 -25.52 -2.23 -12.21
CA LYS A 359 -26.35 -1.03 -12.38
C LYS A 359 -26.95 -0.53 -11.06
N THR A 360 -27.24 -1.44 -10.12
CA THR A 360 -27.85 -1.14 -8.82
C THR A 360 -26.85 -0.64 -7.77
N LEU A 361 -25.55 -0.81 -8.00
CA LEU A 361 -24.51 -0.39 -7.06
C LEU A 361 -24.49 1.13 -6.83
N PRO A 362 -24.12 1.58 -5.62
CA PRO A 362 -23.99 3.00 -5.32
C PRO A 362 -22.87 3.65 -6.16
N GLU A 363 -23.12 4.89 -6.58
CA GLU A 363 -22.19 5.72 -7.34
C GLU A 363 -21.36 6.55 -6.38
N ASN A 364 -20.33 5.96 -5.78
CA ASN A 364 -19.34 6.72 -5.03
C ASN A 364 -18.11 6.94 -5.91
N SER A 365 -17.73 8.21 -6.11
CA SER A 365 -16.55 8.59 -6.88
C SER A 365 -15.26 8.58 -6.05
N ILE A 366 -15.36 8.28 -4.76
CA ILE A 366 -14.25 8.38 -3.81
C ILE A 366 -14.17 7.04 -3.08
N ARG A 367 -13.18 6.20 -3.43
CA ARG A 367 -12.68 5.16 -2.51
C ARG A 367 -12.31 5.91 -1.23
N GLY A 368 -13.13 5.76 -0.19
CA GLY A 368 -13.11 6.63 0.99
C GLY A 368 -11.69 6.79 1.53
N LEU A 369 -11.29 8.05 1.74
CA LEU A 369 -10.03 8.50 2.36
C LEU A 369 -9.86 8.03 3.82
N ASN A 370 -10.66 7.06 4.27
CA ASN A 370 -10.55 6.51 5.60
C ASN A 370 -9.55 5.34 5.56
N HIS A 371 -8.26 5.69 5.56
CA HIS A 371 -7.14 4.74 5.46
C HIS A 371 -7.18 3.64 6.53
N ASN A 372 -7.93 3.83 7.62
CA ASN A 372 -7.92 2.96 8.79
C ASN A 372 -8.96 1.83 8.77
N MET A 373 -9.91 1.81 7.82
CA MET A 373 -10.99 0.81 7.74
C MET A 373 -11.16 0.23 6.32
N LYS A 374 -10.07 0.04 5.57
CA LYS A 374 -10.10 -0.51 4.22
C LYS A 374 -10.71 -1.91 4.20
N GLN A 375 -10.47 -2.73 5.23
CA GLN A 375 -11.04 -4.08 5.29
C GLN A 375 -12.57 -4.12 5.37
N MET A 376 -13.22 -3.00 5.76
CA MET A 376 -14.67 -2.86 5.85
C MET A 376 -15.30 -2.18 4.63
N THR A 377 -14.52 -1.95 3.57
CA THR A 377 -15.00 -1.27 2.37
C THR A 377 -16.05 -2.10 1.63
N VAL A 378 -17.16 -1.47 1.29
CA VAL A 378 -18.25 -2.10 0.54
C VAL A 378 -18.21 -1.75 -0.95
N ASN A 379 -18.72 -2.68 -1.74
CA ASN A 379 -18.78 -2.61 -3.19
C ASN A 379 -19.53 -1.34 -3.65
N HIS A 380 -18.91 -0.64 -4.59
CA HIS A 380 -19.42 0.55 -5.23
C HIS A 380 -18.86 0.62 -6.65
N LEU A 381 -19.55 1.34 -7.54
CA LEU A 381 -19.11 1.41 -8.93
C LEU A 381 -19.31 2.81 -9.48
N SER A 382 -18.24 3.38 -10.04
CA SER A 382 -18.33 4.68 -10.68
C SER A 382 -19.24 4.62 -11.91
N MET A 383 -19.84 5.76 -12.27
CA MET A 383 -20.68 5.87 -13.47
C MET A 383 -19.93 5.44 -14.74
N GLU A 384 -18.62 5.69 -14.82
CA GLU A 384 -17.80 5.24 -15.95
C GLU A 384 -17.68 3.72 -15.99
N HIS A 385 -17.34 3.07 -14.88
CA HIS A 385 -17.24 1.61 -14.81
C HIS A 385 -18.58 0.91 -15.09
N LYS A 386 -19.71 1.48 -14.65
CA LYS A 386 -21.05 1.00 -15.02
C LYS A 386 -21.27 0.99 -16.54
N LYS A 387 -20.80 2.02 -17.25
CA LYS A 387 -20.89 2.08 -18.73
C LYS A 387 -19.97 1.04 -19.39
N ILE A 388 -18.83 0.74 -18.79
CA ILE A 388 -17.88 -0.26 -19.29
C ILE A 388 -18.44 -1.67 -19.12
N ILE A 389 -19.03 -2.01 -17.98
CA ILE A 389 -19.73 -3.30 -17.80
C ILE A 389 -20.87 -3.43 -18.83
N ARG A 390 -21.64 -2.36 -19.07
CA ARG A 390 -22.66 -2.36 -20.12
C ARG A 390 -22.09 -2.60 -21.52
N PHE A 391 -20.89 -2.09 -21.83
CA PHE A 391 -20.20 -2.39 -23.08
C PHE A 391 -19.91 -3.90 -23.19
N PHE A 392 -19.31 -4.48 -22.16
CA PHE A 392 -18.98 -5.90 -22.13
C PHE A 392 -20.22 -6.81 -22.06
N ASN A 393 -21.36 -6.33 -21.54
CA ASN A 393 -22.65 -7.02 -21.62
C ASN A 393 -23.36 -6.88 -22.98
N GLY A 394 -22.72 -6.29 -23.99
CA GLY A 394 -23.28 -6.15 -25.34
C GLY A 394 -24.29 -5.03 -25.52
N GLU A 395 -24.45 -4.12 -24.55
CA GLU A 395 -25.34 -2.95 -24.66
C GLU A 395 -24.66 -1.80 -25.42
N PHE A 396 -24.12 -2.12 -26.61
CA PHE A 396 -23.30 -1.22 -27.42
C PHE A 396 -24.00 0.08 -27.79
N ASP A 397 -25.30 0.03 -28.13
CA ASP A 397 -26.07 1.22 -28.52
C ASP A 397 -26.14 2.26 -27.39
N TYR A 398 -26.26 1.82 -26.15
CA TYR A 398 -26.25 2.74 -25.01
C TYR A 398 -24.91 3.43 -24.85
N VAL A 399 -23.81 2.67 -24.98
CA VAL A 399 -22.45 3.19 -24.84
C VAL A 399 -22.13 4.14 -25.98
N TYR A 400 -22.53 3.77 -27.20
CA TYR A 400 -22.49 4.59 -28.39
C TYR A 400 -23.21 5.94 -28.18
N GLU A 401 -24.48 5.93 -27.73
CA GLU A 401 -25.23 7.18 -27.49
C GLU A 401 -24.62 8.01 -26.35
N ALA A 402 -24.08 7.38 -25.31
CA ALA A 402 -23.39 8.07 -24.23
C ALA A 402 -22.14 8.82 -24.74
N CYS A 403 -21.35 8.20 -25.61
CA CYS A 403 -20.18 8.85 -26.21
C CYS A 403 -20.55 9.89 -27.27
N LYS A 404 -21.54 9.62 -28.12
CA LYS A 404 -21.98 10.53 -29.19
C LYS A 404 -22.52 11.85 -28.65
N ASN A 405 -23.18 11.83 -27.49
CA ASN A 405 -23.70 13.04 -26.85
C ASN A 405 -22.61 13.88 -26.15
N ASP A 406 -21.46 13.28 -25.86
CA ASP A 406 -20.30 13.99 -25.33
C ASP A 406 -19.59 14.73 -26.48
N LYS A 407 -19.53 16.07 -26.38
CA LYS A 407 -18.92 16.95 -27.39
C LYS A 407 -17.43 17.20 -27.15
N THR A 408 -16.81 16.54 -26.17
CA THR A 408 -15.40 16.71 -25.82
C THR A 408 -14.51 16.15 -26.94
N THR A 409 -13.62 16.99 -27.48
CA THR A 409 -12.69 16.65 -28.59
C THR A 409 -11.22 16.77 -28.18
N LEU A 410 -10.88 17.80 -27.40
CA LEU A 410 -9.59 17.97 -26.73
C LEU A 410 -9.71 17.53 -25.26
N GLY A 411 -8.66 16.94 -24.69
CA GLY A 411 -8.69 16.45 -23.31
C GLY A 411 -9.49 15.15 -23.07
N TRP A 412 -10.20 14.61 -24.07
CA TRP A 412 -11.06 13.42 -23.93
C TRP A 412 -10.39 12.12 -23.46
N SER A 413 -9.05 12.13 -23.30
CA SER A 413 -8.28 10.97 -22.84
C SER A 413 -8.46 10.74 -21.34
N SER A 414 -8.94 11.75 -20.61
CA SER A 414 -9.28 11.68 -19.19
C SER A 414 -10.78 11.51 -18.95
N CYS A 415 -11.59 11.36 -20.00
CA CYS A 415 -13.02 11.04 -19.86
C CYS A 415 -13.34 9.66 -20.46
N PHE A 416 -14.55 9.18 -20.22
CA PHE A 416 -15.07 7.93 -20.75
C PHE A 416 -14.80 7.65 -22.25
N LYS A 417 -14.77 8.68 -23.12
CA LYS A 417 -14.41 8.50 -24.55
C LYS A 417 -13.02 7.92 -24.75
N GLY A 418 -12.07 8.25 -23.89
CA GLY A 418 -10.71 7.73 -23.88
C GLY A 418 -10.60 6.22 -23.62
N ILE A 419 -11.69 5.58 -23.17
CA ILE A 419 -11.83 4.13 -23.01
C ILE A 419 -12.74 3.56 -24.10
N ALA A 420 -13.93 4.14 -24.26
CA ALA A 420 -14.98 3.59 -25.12
C ALA A 420 -14.58 3.54 -26.61
N ILE A 421 -13.96 4.59 -27.15
CA ILE A 421 -13.61 4.64 -28.58
C ILE A 421 -12.52 3.60 -28.93
N PRO A 422 -11.40 3.52 -28.18
CA PRO A 422 -10.45 2.41 -28.31
C PRO A 422 -11.11 1.03 -28.21
N LEU A 423 -12.00 0.82 -27.22
CA LEU A 423 -12.74 -0.45 -27.07
C LEU A 423 -13.57 -0.78 -28.31
N PHE A 424 -14.31 0.18 -28.86
CA PHE A 424 -15.07 -0.02 -30.09
C PHE A 424 -14.16 -0.35 -31.29
N ILE A 425 -13.02 0.33 -31.46
CA ILE A 425 -12.07 -0.01 -32.55
C ILE A 425 -11.60 -1.46 -32.42
N LEU A 426 -11.14 -1.84 -31.23
CA LEU A 426 -10.64 -3.20 -30.96
C LEU A 426 -11.74 -4.27 -31.12
N PHE A 427 -12.97 -3.94 -30.72
CA PHE A 427 -14.14 -4.81 -30.85
C PHE A 427 -14.53 -5.04 -32.30
N LEU A 428 -14.54 -4.00 -33.14
CA LEU A 428 -14.92 -4.10 -34.55
C LEU A 428 -13.84 -4.79 -35.41
N ASP A 429 -12.60 -4.88 -34.93
CA ASP A 429 -11.51 -5.54 -35.65
C ASP A 429 -11.70 -7.07 -35.69
N LYS A 430 -11.65 -7.68 -36.87
CA LYS A 430 -11.76 -9.15 -37.04
C LYS A 430 -10.44 -9.89 -36.85
N ASN A 431 -9.31 -9.20 -36.69
CA ASN A 431 -8.04 -9.85 -36.46
C ASN A 431 -8.04 -10.56 -35.10
N LYS A 432 -7.53 -11.80 -35.08
CA LYS A 432 -7.33 -12.58 -33.85
C LYS A 432 -6.10 -12.15 -33.07
N LYS A 433 -5.08 -11.61 -33.76
CA LYS A 433 -3.84 -11.14 -33.14
C LYS A 433 -3.89 -9.62 -33.03
N ILE A 434 -3.50 -9.12 -31.87
CA ILE A 434 -3.32 -7.68 -31.63
C ILE A 434 -2.03 -7.21 -32.30
N THR A 435 -2.13 -6.12 -33.05
CA THR A 435 -1.00 -5.43 -33.69
C THR A 435 -0.33 -4.48 -32.70
N LYS A 436 0.77 -3.82 -33.10
CA LYS A 436 1.38 -2.75 -32.29
C LYS A 436 0.39 -1.62 -31.98
N ALA A 437 -0.43 -1.23 -32.95
CA ALA A 437 -1.44 -0.18 -32.75
C ALA A 437 -2.54 -0.65 -31.79
N GLY A 438 -3.02 -1.89 -31.95
CA GLY A 438 -3.97 -2.48 -31.01
C GLY A 438 -3.41 -2.59 -29.59
N GLN A 439 -2.14 -2.97 -29.44
CA GLN A 439 -1.49 -3.06 -28.13
C GLN A 439 -1.41 -1.70 -27.43
N GLN A 440 -1.11 -0.62 -28.16
CA GLN A 440 -1.14 0.71 -27.58
C GLN A 440 -2.54 1.13 -27.11
N LEU A 441 -3.60 0.70 -27.81
CA LEU A 441 -4.98 0.93 -27.38
C LEU A 441 -5.32 0.13 -26.12
N ILE A 442 -4.96 -1.16 -26.08
CA ILE A 442 -5.11 -2.01 -24.90
C ILE A 442 -4.39 -1.39 -23.70
N ASN A 443 -3.13 -1.00 -23.87
CA ASN A 443 -2.36 -0.40 -22.78
C ASN A 443 -3.01 0.89 -22.26
N GLY A 444 -3.52 1.71 -23.18
CA GLY A 444 -4.25 2.92 -22.81
C GLY A 444 -5.56 2.64 -22.08
N ILE A 445 -6.28 1.58 -22.42
CA ILE A 445 -7.51 1.18 -21.72
C ILE A 445 -7.16 0.66 -20.34
N ALA A 446 -6.28 -0.32 -20.26
CA ALA A 446 -5.96 -1.04 -19.04
C ALA A 446 -5.37 -0.08 -17.96
N TYR A 447 -4.48 0.83 -18.33
CA TYR A 447 -4.02 1.90 -17.44
C TYR A 447 -5.18 2.73 -16.83
N ARG A 448 -6.21 3.05 -17.63
CA ARG A 448 -7.38 3.82 -17.15
C ARG A 448 -8.35 3.01 -16.30
N LEU A 449 -8.32 1.69 -16.43
CA LEU A 449 -9.10 0.78 -15.58
C LEU A 449 -8.35 0.41 -14.30
N GLY A 450 -7.11 0.92 -14.12
CA GLY A 450 -6.30 0.68 -12.93
C GLY A 450 -5.40 -0.56 -13.01
N PHE A 451 -5.21 -1.15 -14.19
CA PHE A 451 -4.16 -2.15 -14.42
C PHE A 451 -2.83 -1.39 -14.61
N ILE A 452 -1.95 -1.45 -13.62
CA ILE A 452 -0.71 -0.65 -13.59
C ILE A 452 0.52 -1.52 -13.86
N GLU A 453 0.51 -2.77 -13.41
CA GLU A 453 1.63 -3.71 -13.54
C GLU A 453 1.60 -4.44 -14.89
N GLU A 454 2.74 -4.91 -15.41
CA GLU A 454 2.80 -5.57 -16.72
C GLU A 454 1.96 -6.87 -16.76
N ASP A 455 1.99 -7.65 -15.69
CA ASP A 455 1.22 -8.90 -15.56
C ASP A 455 -0.30 -8.65 -15.56
N ASP A 456 -0.75 -7.58 -14.88
CA ASP A 456 -2.14 -7.11 -14.87
C ASP A 456 -2.64 -6.76 -16.29
N MET A 457 -1.75 -6.21 -17.11
CA MET A 457 -2.04 -5.76 -18.46
C MET A 457 -2.14 -6.93 -19.44
N GLU A 458 -1.29 -7.94 -19.29
CA GLU A 458 -1.40 -9.22 -20.01
C GLU A 458 -2.69 -9.94 -19.62
N SER A 459 -3.04 -9.96 -18.33
CA SER A 459 -4.30 -10.52 -17.83
C SER A 459 -5.53 -9.86 -18.47
N PHE A 460 -5.56 -8.52 -18.57
CA PHE A 460 -6.68 -7.83 -19.23
C PHE A 460 -6.80 -8.18 -20.72
N LEU A 461 -5.68 -8.31 -21.44
CA LEU A 461 -5.69 -8.64 -22.85
C LEU A 461 -6.30 -10.02 -23.09
N ASP A 462 -5.90 -11.03 -22.32
CA ASP A 462 -6.41 -12.39 -22.46
C ASP A 462 -7.91 -12.47 -22.18
N LEU A 463 -8.36 -11.81 -21.11
CA LEU A 463 -9.78 -11.68 -20.79
C LEU A 463 -10.58 -10.97 -21.87
N PHE A 464 -10.03 -9.89 -22.44
CA PHE A 464 -10.65 -9.16 -23.54
C PHE A 464 -10.77 -10.02 -24.80
N LEU A 465 -9.74 -10.78 -25.16
CA LEU A 465 -9.76 -11.66 -26.33
C LEU A 465 -10.76 -12.80 -26.15
N ASN A 466 -10.78 -13.44 -24.97
CA ASN A 466 -11.75 -14.47 -24.62
C ASN A 466 -13.20 -13.95 -24.71
N TRP A 467 -13.46 -12.74 -24.20
CA TRP A 467 -14.76 -12.07 -24.36
C TRP A 467 -15.08 -11.83 -25.84
N LYS A 468 -14.13 -11.29 -26.61
CA LYS A 468 -14.32 -10.94 -28.02
C LYS A 468 -14.66 -12.16 -28.89
N GLU A 469 -14.13 -13.34 -28.59
CA GLU A 469 -14.48 -14.58 -29.31
C GLU A 469 -15.94 -15.02 -29.10
N LYS A 470 -16.57 -14.60 -28.01
CA LYS A 470 -17.94 -14.99 -27.62
C LYS A 470 -19.01 -14.02 -28.11
N VAL A 471 -18.63 -12.79 -28.44
CA VAL A 471 -19.58 -11.75 -28.86
C VAL A 471 -19.80 -11.76 -30.37
N VAL A 472 -21.07 -11.73 -30.77
CA VAL A 472 -21.47 -11.66 -32.18
C VAL A 472 -21.81 -10.21 -32.54
N LEU A 473 -21.20 -9.72 -33.62
CA LEU A 473 -21.45 -8.40 -34.19
C LEU A 473 -22.29 -8.53 -35.48
N ALA A 474 -23.45 -7.87 -35.53
CA ALA A 474 -24.24 -7.78 -36.75
C ALA A 474 -23.61 -6.78 -37.75
N ASN A 475 -23.74 -7.04 -39.06
CA ASN A 475 -23.22 -6.14 -40.09
C ASN A 475 -23.80 -4.72 -40.00
N GLU A 476 -25.08 -4.58 -39.65
CA GLU A 476 -25.73 -3.27 -39.47
C GLU A 476 -25.10 -2.49 -38.30
N GLN A 477 -24.74 -3.18 -37.22
CA GLN A 477 -24.04 -2.59 -36.08
C GLN A 477 -22.62 -2.18 -36.46
N TYR A 478 -21.91 -3.02 -37.23
CA TYR A 478 -20.59 -2.67 -37.77
C TYR A 478 -20.62 -1.36 -38.55
N GLU A 479 -21.50 -1.25 -39.55
CA GLU A 479 -21.60 -0.06 -40.41
C GLU A 479 -21.94 1.20 -39.60
N LYS A 480 -22.88 1.07 -38.65
CA LYS A 480 -23.26 2.17 -37.74
C LYS A 480 -22.06 2.66 -36.92
N TYR A 481 -21.36 1.75 -36.24
CA TYR A 481 -20.30 2.12 -35.31
C TYR A 481 -19.03 2.56 -36.04
N ILE A 482 -18.66 1.92 -37.15
CA ILE A 482 -17.45 2.28 -37.89
C ILE A 482 -17.56 3.67 -38.54
N GLU A 483 -18.75 4.07 -39.02
CA GLU A 483 -18.95 5.41 -39.56
C GLU A 483 -18.79 6.49 -38.48
N TRP A 484 -19.30 6.22 -37.28
CA TRP A 484 -19.14 7.11 -36.14
C TRP A 484 -17.69 7.20 -35.66
N ILE A 485 -17.00 6.06 -35.52
CA ILE A 485 -15.59 6.03 -35.09
C ILE A 485 -14.71 6.83 -36.05
N LYS A 486 -14.93 6.74 -37.38
CA LYS A 486 -14.20 7.56 -38.35
C LYS A 486 -14.32 9.06 -38.03
N LYS A 487 -15.54 9.54 -37.74
CA LYS A 487 -15.80 10.94 -37.38
C LYS A 487 -15.11 11.33 -36.08
N GLU A 488 -15.14 10.47 -35.06
CA GLU A 488 -14.46 10.75 -33.79
C GLU A 488 -12.94 10.76 -33.95
N VAL A 489 -12.37 9.83 -34.74
CA VAL A 489 -10.92 9.81 -35.04
C VAL A 489 -10.50 11.04 -35.84
N ASP A 490 -11.30 11.49 -36.81
CA ASP A 490 -11.07 12.74 -37.54
C ASP A 490 -11.02 13.93 -36.58
N GLN A 491 -12.06 14.10 -35.75
CA GLN A 491 -12.16 15.19 -34.79
C GLN A 491 -11.00 15.18 -33.80
N ARG A 492 -10.64 13.99 -33.29
CA ARG A 492 -9.51 13.85 -32.36
C ARG A 492 -8.19 14.18 -33.01
N THR A 493 -7.99 13.72 -34.24
CA THR A 493 -6.75 13.97 -34.98
C THR A 493 -6.60 15.46 -35.25
N GLU A 494 -7.65 16.15 -35.66
CA GLU A 494 -7.60 17.60 -35.87
C GLU A 494 -7.33 18.35 -34.56
N ALA A 495 -8.02 17.99 -33.46
CA ALA A 495 -7.81 18.63 -32.16
C ALA A 495 -6.36 18.47 -31.66
N VAL A 496 -5.76 17.29 -31.83
CA VAL A 496 -4.40 16.99 -31.34
C VAL A 496 -3.32 17.48 -32.32
N VAL A 497 -3.40 17.04 -33.57
CA VAL A 497 -2.36 17.25 -34.60
C VAL A 497 -2.50 18.62 -35.24
N GLY A 498 -3.73 19.03 -35.59
CA GLY A 498 -4.05 20.38 -36.04
C GLY A 498 -3.65 21.41 -34.97
N GLY A 499 -4.11 21.18 -33.73
CA GLY A 499 -3.80 21.99 -32.54
C GLY A 499 -2.32 22.02 -32.12
N GLY A 500 -1.48 21.13 -32.64
CA GLY A 500 -0.02 21.20 -32.43
C GLY A 500 0.50 20.56 -31.14
N TYR A 501 -0.31 19.73 -30.47
CA TYR A 501 0.04 19.05 -29.22
C TYR A 501 1.01 17.87 -29.46
N ARG A 502 2.28 18.18 -29.80
CA ARG A 502 3.31 17.19 -30.20
C ARG A 502 3.45 16.01 -29.24
N LYS A 503 3.43 16.25 -27.92
CA LYS A 503 3.51 15.20 -26.88
C LYS A 503 2.32 14.23 -26.87
N SER A 504 1.27 14.49 -27.64
CA SER A 504 0.07 13.64 -27.74
C SER A 504 -0.14 13.05 -29.15
N TYR A 505 0.80 13.26 -30.08
CA TYR A 505 0.66 12.76 -31.45
C TYR A 505 0.55 11.24 -31.53
N TYR A 506 1.28 10.51 -30.69
CA TYR A 506 1.19 9.06 -30.60
C TYR A 506 -0.24 8.56 -30.33
N LYS A 507 -1.03 9.30 -29.53
CA LYS A 507 -2.43 8.95 -29.22
C LYS A 507 -3.32 8.98 -30.47
N ALA A 508 -3.09 9.95 -31.36
CA ALA A 508 -3.81 10.03 -32.63
C ALA A 508 -3.29 8.98 -33.63
N ALA A 509 -1.97 8.77 -33.69
CA ALA A 509 -1.35 7.77 -34.55
C ALA A 509 -1.86 6.35 -34.27
N ALA A 510 -1.96 5.96 -32.99
CA ALA A 510 -2.49 4.66 -32.56
C ALA A 510 -3.92 4.43 -33.04
N LEU A 511 -4.81 5.41 -32.82
CA LEU A 511 -6.22 5.35 -33.25
C LEU A 511 -6.34 5.22 -34.77
N ILE A 512 -5.54 5.98 -35.53
CA ILE A 512 -5.55 5.95 -37.01
C ILE A 512 -5.09 4.59 -37.53
N ALA A 513 -3.98 4.08 -37.01
CA ALA A 513 -3.43 2.80 -37.42
C ALA A 513 -4.40 1.65 -37.10
N ALA A 514 -4.93 1.61 -35.87
CA ALA A 514 -5.89 0.60 -35.45
C ALA A 514 -7.24 0.69 -36.20
N LEU A 515 -7.74 1.91 -36.49
CA LEU A 515 -8.90 2.10 -37.36
C LEU A 515 -8.64 1.57 -38.78
N GLY A 516 -7.46 1.85 -39.32
CA GLY A 516 -7.06 1.35 -40.63
C GLY A 516 -7.02 -0.18 -40.68
N GLU A 517 -6.45 -0.82 -39.66
CA GLU A 517 -6.41 -2.28 -39.48
C GLU A 517 -7.82 -2.88 -39.35
N THR A 518 -8.70 -2.21 -38.59
CA THR A 518 -10.12 -2.59 -38.44
C THR A 518 -10.86 -2.54 -39.77
N LEU A 519 -10.59 -1.53 -40.61
CA LEU A 519 -11.19 -1.43 -41.94
C LEU A 519 -10.67 -2.52 -42.88
N GLU A 520 -9.38 -2.83 -42.78
CA GLU A 520 -8.72 -3.87 -43.58
C GLU A 520 -9.26 -5.26 -43.25
N SER A 521 -9.37 -5.60 -41.97
CA SER A 521 -9.93 -6.89 -41.52
C SER A 521 -11.41 -7.06 -41.86
N ASN A 522 -12.11 -5.96 -42.16
CA ASN A 522 -13.49 -5.95 -42.63
C ASN A 522 -13.65 -5.77 -44.16
N GLY A 523 -12.58 -6.02 -44.93
CA GLY A 523 -12.66 -6.15 -46.39
C GLY A 523 -12.26 -4.91 -47.19
N LYS A 524 -11.80 -3.83 -46.54
CA LYS A 524 -11.22 -2.68 -47.26
C LYS A 524 -9.80 -3.03 -47.71
N MET A 525 -9.60 -3.23 -49.01
CA MET A 525 -8.29 -3.51 -49.58
C MET A 525 -7.26 -2.45 -49.17
N ASN A 526 -6.14 -2.88 -48.58
CA ASN A 526 -5.08 -2.03 -48.04
C ASN A 526 -5.59 -0.99 -47.02
N GLY A 527 -6.58 -1.35 -46.21
CA GLY A 527 -7.30 -0.45 -45.32
C GLY A 527 -6.37 0.34 -44.38
N LYS A 528 -5.36 -0.32 -43.80
CA LYS A 528 -4.34 0.32 -42.94
C LYS A 528 -3.58 1.39 -43.70
N MET A 529 -2.95 1.01 -44.81
CA MET A 529 -2.12 1.90 -45.62
C MET A 529 -2.91 3.09 -46.16
N VAL A 530 -4.11 2.85 -46.70
CA VAL A 530 -4.97 3.93 -47.26
C VAL A 530 -5.37 4.94 -46.19
N THR A 531 -5.69 4.46 -44.99
CA THR A 531 -6.11 5.33 -43.87
C THR A 531 -4.92 6.15 -43.35
N ILE A 532 -3.77 5.52 -43.14
CA ILE A 532 -2.53 6.21 -42.76
C ILE A 532 -2.15 7.31 -43.77
N GLU A 533 -2.15 6.98 -45.06
CA GLU A 533 -1.79 7.93 -46.12
C GLU A 533 -2.76 9.11 -46.21
N HIS A 534 -4.04 8.90 -45.91
CA HIS A 534 -5.02 9.98 -45.82
C HIS A 534 -4.62 11.02 -44.76
N TYR A 535 -4.37 10.60 -43.52
CA TYR A 535 -3.99 11.51 -42.45
C TYR A 535 -2.58 12.09 -42.61
N LYS A 536 -1.63 11.33 -43.17
CA LYS A 536 -0.29 11.86 -43.52
C LYS A 536 -0.36 12.99 -44.54
N LYS A 537 -1.32 12.95 -45.48
CA LYS A 537 -1.58 14.03 -46.45
C LYS A 537 -2.26 15.22 -45.81
N LEU A 538 -3.32 14.98 -45.00
CA LEU A 538 -4.04 16.02 -44.27
C LEU A 538 -3.09 16.86 -43.39
N HIS A 539 -2.16 16.19 -42.70
CA HIS A 539 -1.16 16.84 -41.85
C HIS A 539 0.25 16.79 -42.45
N SER A 540 0.38 17.08 -43.75
CA SER A 540 1.63 16.96 -44.52
C SER A 540 2.85 17.66 -43.92
N ARG A 541 2.65 18.77 -43.21
CA ARG A 541 3.71 19.59 -42.58
C ARG A 541 4.13 19.11 -41.18
N LYS A 542 3.44 18.15 -40.59
CA LYS A 542 3.66 17.70 -39.19
C LYS A 542 4.61 16.48 -39.16
N ARG A 543 5.92 16.71 -39.33
CA ARG A 543 6.94 15.62 -39.40
C ARG A 543 6.94 14.70 -38.18
N ALA A 544 6.86 15.26 -36.97
CA ALA A 544 6.81 14.46 -35.74
C ALA A 544 5.62 13.50 -35.70
N PHE A 545 4.43 13.93 -36.16
CA PHE A 545 3.25 13.06 -36.23
C PHE A 545 3.43 11.90 -37.21
N LYS A 546 4.10 12.15 -38.34
CA LYS A 546 4.39 11.10 -39.32
C LYS A 546 5.33 10.03 -38.76
N ALA A 547 6.31 10.45 -37.95
CA ALA A 547 7.23 9.54 -37.27
C ALA A 547 6.49 8.62 -36.28
N GLU A 548 5.54 9.15 -35.49
CA GLU A 548 4.70 8.33 -34.60
C GLU A 548 3.93 7.24 -35.36
N ILE A 549 3.37 7.56 -36.54
CA ILE A 549 2.68 6.58 -37.37
C ILE A 549 3.63 5.51 -37.92
N GLU A 550 4.88 5.87 -38.24
CA GLU A 550 5.86 4.93 -38.81
C GLU A 550 6.39 3.92 -37.80
N MET A 551 6.17 4.14 -36.50
CA MET A 551 6.51 3.20 -35.43
C MET A 551 5.46 2.08 -35.25
N LEU A 552 4.29 2.19 -35.92
CA LEU A 552 3.12 1.29 -35.82
C LEU A 552 2.90 0.46 -37.10
#